data_AF-A0AAV5XUD5-F1
#
_entry.id   AF-A0AAV5XUD5-F1
#
_cell.length_a   1.000
_cell.length_b   1.000
_cell.length_c   1.000
_cell.angle_alpha   90.00
_cell.angle_beta   90.00
_cell.angle_gamma   90.00
#
_symmetry.space_group_name_H-M   'P 1'
#
loop_
_entity.id
_entity.type
_entity.pdbx_description
1 polymer ?
#
loop_
_entity_poly.entity_id
_entity_poly.type
_entity_poly.pdbx_seq_one_letter_code
_entity_poly.pdbx_strand_id
1 'polypeptide(L)' 'MLNPVMSATPLTIPMTDLSPAQAERLRQEAERLGLAPEDLARAAVADLLGTRDEDFEAAAKRVLQKNEELYRRLA' A
#
# COMPACT_ATOMS: atom_id res chain seq x y z
N MET A 1 23.61 -10.83 16.11
CA MET A 1 22.96 -11.17 14.83
C MET A 1 21.97 -10.05 14.53
N LEU A 2 22.45 -8.92 13.99
CA LEU A 2 21.60 -7.80 13.60
C LEU A 2 21.18 -8.04 12.14
N ASN A 3 19.88 -8.11 11.90
CA ASN A 3 19.31 -8.18 10.55
C ASN A 3 19.61 -6.83 9.86
N PRO A 4 20.39 -6.77 8.77
CA PRO A 4 20.59 -5.51 8.08
C PRO A 4 19.30 -5.24 7.32
N VAL A 5 18.50 -4.28 7.81
CA VAL A 5 17.46 -3.67 6.99
C VAL A 5 18.19 -3.13 5.76
N MET A 6 18.03 -3.81 4.64
CA MET A 6 18.46 -3.36 3.33
C MET A 6 18.10 -1.88 3.23
N SER A 7 19.10 -1.01 3.19
CA SER A 7 18.90 0.39 2.84
C SER A 7 18.21 0.39 1.48
N ALA A 8 16.88 0.55 1.50
CA ALA A 8 16.12 0.83 0.31
C ALA A 8 16.60 2.20 -0.16
N THR A 9 17.61 2.21 -1.03
CA THR A 9 17.98 3.39 -1.80
C THR A 9 16.67 3.90 -2.40
N PRO A 10 16.30 5.19 -2.21
CA PRO A 10 15.13 5.70 -2.88
C PRO A 10 15.33 5.51 -4.37
N LEU A 11 14.54 4.59 -4.95
CA LEU A 11 14.43 4.43 -6.39
C LEU A 11 13.78 5.72 -6.89
N THR A 12 14.61 6.66 -7.34
CA THR A 12 14.15 7.77 -8.16
C THR A 12 13.66 7.16 -9.46
N ILE A 13 12.37 6.85 -9.53
CA ILE A 13 11.72 6.51 -10.80
C ILE A 13 11.83 7.80 -11.64
N PRO A 14 12.65 7.84 -12.71
CA PRO A 14 12.55 8.95 -13.64
C PRO A 14 11.11 8.96 -14.09
N MET A 15 10.44 10.12 -14.03
CA MET A 15 9.03 10.32 -14.37
C MET A 15 8.77 9.83 -15.81
N THR A 16 8.64 8.52 -16.00
CA THR A 16 8.57 7.85 -17.29
C THR A 16 7.22 8.18 -17.88
N ASP A 17 7.23 9.05 -18.89
CA ASP A 17 6.16 9.39 -19.83
C ASP A 17 4.75 9.04 -19.35
N LEU A 18 4.25 9.76 -18.34
CA LEU A 18 2.81 9.88 -18.21
C LEU A 18 2.32 10.53 -19.50
N SER A 19 1.34 9.91 -20.16
CA SER A 19 0.64 10.61 -21.23
C SER A 19 0.11 11.95 -20.68
N PRO A 20 -0.02 12.99 -21.52
CA PRO A 20 -0.53 14.28 -21.08
C PRO A 20 -1.86 14.19 -20.31
N ALA A 21 -2.73 13.25 -20.70
CA ALA A 21 -4.00 12.98 -20.03
C ALA A 21 -3.83 12.36 -18.62
N GLN A 22 -2.85 11.48 -18.42
CA GLN A 22 -2.56 10.90 -17.11
C GLN A 22 -1.92 11.93 -16.17
N ALA A 23 -1.01 12.76 -16.69
CA ALA A 23 -0.40 13.84 -15.93
C ALA A 23 -1.45 14.88 -15.49
N GLU A 24 -2.37 15.22 -16.39
CA GLU A 24 -3.45 16.16 -16.09
C GLU A 24 -4.42 15.62 -15.03
N ARG A 25 -4.81 14.34 -15.14
CA ARG A 25 -5.63 13.69 -14.10
C ARG A 25 -4.95 13.67 -12.74
N LEU A 26 -3.65 13.36 -12.70
CA LEU A 26 -2.90 13.35 -11.44
C LEU A 26 -2.87 14.75 -10.80
N ARG A 27 -2.68 15.81 -11.60
CA ARG A 27 -2.72 17.19 -11.11
C ARG A 27 -4.08 17.56 -10.55
N GLN A 28 -5.16 17.26 -11.27
CA GLN A 28 -6.52 17.58 -10.83
C GLN A 28 -6.87 16.88 -9.52
N GLU A 29 -6.50 15.60 -9.38
CA GLU A 29 -6.72 14.86 -8.13
C GLU A 29 -5.84 15.38 -7.00
N ALA A 30 -4.60 15.77 -7.28
CA ALA A 30 -3.70 16.36 -6.29
C ALA A 30 -4.24 17.72 -5.80
N GLU A 31 -4.68 18.59 -6.72
CA GLU A 31 -5.31 19.87 -6.39
C GLU A 31 -6.57 19.70 -5.55
N ARG A 32 -7.44 18.74 -5.93
CA ARG A 32 -8.66 18.42 -5.17
C ARG A 32 -8.34 18.01 -3.73
N LEU A 33 -7.22 17.34 -3.53
CA LEU A 33 -6.76 16.87 -2.21
C LEU A 33 -5.83 17.87 -1.50
N GLY A 34 -5.48 19.00 -2.14
CA GLY A 34 -4.54 19.99 -1.61
C GLY A 34 -3.10 19.46 -1.48
N LEU A 35 -2.71 18.50 -2.31
CA LEU A 35 -1.40 17.85 -2.30
C LEU A 35 -0.58 18.23 -3.53
N ALA A 36 0.74 18.08 -3.44
CA ALA A 36 1.58 18.10 -4.62
C ALA A 36 1.34 16.82 -5.46
N PRO A 37 1.34 16.89 -6.80
CA PRO A 37 1.18 15.72 -7.66
C PRO A 37 2.19 14.60 -7.35
N GLU A 38 3.42 14.96 -6.99
CA GLU A 38 4.49 14.05 -6.62
C GLU A 38 4.20 13.31 -5.31
N ASP A 39 3.60 13.99 -4.33
CA ASP A 39 3.24 13.41 -3.05
C ASP A 39 2.05 12.45 -3.20
N LEU A 40 1.07 12.82 -4.04
CA LEU A 40 -0.04 11.95 -4.38
C LEU A 40 0.46 10.69 -5.12
N ALA A 41 1.34 10.84 -6.10
CA ALA A 41 1.92 9.70 -6.82
C ALA A 41 2.72 8.78 -5.87
N ARG A 42 3.52 9.36 -4.97
CA ARG A 42 4.28 8.61 -3.97
C ARG A 42 3.35 7.84 -3.02
N ALA A 43 2.30 8.48 -2.51
CA ALA A 43 1.33 7.84 -1.63
C ALA A 43 0.58 6.71 -2.35
N ALA A 44 0.16 6.92 -3.60
CA ALA A 44 -0.53 5.90 -4.40
C ALA A 44 0.38 4.70 -4.70
N VAL A 45 1.66 4.92 -5.00
CA VAL A 45 2.63 3.82 -5.20
C VAL A 45 2.93 3.10 -3.89
N ALA A 46 3.09 3.83 -2.78
CA ALA A 46 3.29 3.22 -1.46
C ALA A 46 2.07 2.42 -0.99
N ASP A 47 0.86 2.86 -1.36
CA ASP A 47 -0.38 2.14 -1.11
C ASP A 47 -0.47 0.86 -1.96
N LEU A 48 -0.18 0.98 -3.26
CA LEU A 48 -0.17 -0.14 -4.21
C LEU A 48 0.88 -1.20 -3.88
N LEU A 49 2.06 -0.78 -3.45
CA LEU A 49 3.17 -1.66 -3.06
C LEU A 49 3.14 -2.03 -1.57
N GLY A 50 2.25 -1.43 -0.80
CA GLY A 50 2.07 -1.75 0.61
C GLY A 50 1.45 -3.13 0.75
N THR A 51 2.03 -3.97 1.60
CA THR A 51 1.57 -5.32 1.99
C THR A 51 0.26 -5.29 2.82
N ARG A 52 -0.70 -4.44 2.45
CA ARG A 52 -2.01 -4.38 3.11
C ARG A 52 -2.78 -5.69 2.98
N ASP A 53 -2.57 -6.42 1.89
CA ASP A 53 -3.21 -7.73 1.70
C ASP A 53 -2.64 -8.79 2.65
N GLU A 54 -1.33 -8.82 2.91
CA GLU A 54 -0.74 -9.84 3.78
C GLU A 54 -1.13 -9.66 5.27
N ASP A 55 -1.12 -8.41 5.76
CA ASP A 55 -1.51 -8.11 7.15
C ASP A 55 -3.01 -8.32 7.36
N PHE A 56 -3.84 -7.92 6.39
CA PHE A 56 -5.28 -8.14 6.43
C PHE A 56 -5.61 -9.63 6.35
N GLU A 57 -4.98 -10.39 5.45
CA GLU A 57 -5.21 -11.81 5.27
C GLU A 57 -4.73 -12.61 6.50
N ALA A 58 -3.60 -12.23 7.10
CA ALA A 58 -3.14 -12.80 8.37
C ALA A 58 -4.12 -12.54 9.52
N ALA A 59 -4.65 -11.32 9.63
CA ALA A 59 -5.65 -10.97 10.64
C ALA A 59 -6.97 -11.72 10.42
N ALA A 60 -7.46 -11.78 9.19
CA ALA A 60 -8.67 -12.50 8.82
C ALA A 60 -8.55 -14.00 9.12
N LYS A 61 -7.41 -14.62 8.75
CA LYS A 61 -7.12 -16.03 9.05
C LYS A 61 -7.12 -16.30 10.56
N ARG A 62 -6.56 -15.40 11.36
CA ARG A 62 -6.52 -15.53 12.83
C ARG A 62 -7.91 -15.46 13.46
N VAL A 63 -8.78 -14.60 12.94
CA VAL A 63 -10.18 -14.49 13.40
C VAL A 63 -10.97 -15.74 13.05
N LEU A 64 -10.85 -16.23 11.81
CA LEU A 64 -11.53 -17.45 11.36
C LEU A 64 -11.10 -18.68 12.16
N GLN A 65 -9.80 -18.87 12.40
CA GLN A 65 -9.29 -19.97 13.23
C GLN A 65 -9.81 -19.92 14.67
N LYS A 66 -9.84 -18.72 15.29
CA LYS A 66 -10.38 -18.56 16.64
C LYS A 66 -11.87 -18.90 16.71
N ASN A 67 -12.64 -18.50 15.70
CA ASN A 67 -14.07 -18.82 15.63
C ASN A 67 -14.30 -20.32 15.45
N GLU A 68 -13.55 -20.96 14.56
CA GLU A 68 -13.63 -22.42 14.35
C GLU A 68 -13.31 -23.20 15.63
N GLU A 69 -12.32 -22.75 16.39
CA GLU A 69 -11.94 -23.35 17.66
C GLU A 69 -13.01 -23.15 18.75
N LEU A 70 -13.64 -21.97 18.79
CA LEU A 70 -14.78 -21.71 19.69
C LEU A 70 -15.95 -22.63 19.37
N TYR A 71 -16.33 -22.75 18.10
CA TYR A 71 -17.41 -23.65 17.68
C TYR A 71 -17.09 -25.12 17.97
N ARG A 72 -15.83 -25.56 17.83
CA ARG A 72 -15.40 -26.91 18.21
C ARG A 72 -15.50 -27.21 19.70
N ARG A 73 -15.35 -26.20 20.57
CA ARG A 73 -15.43 -26.36 22.03
C ARG A 73 -16.86 -26.30 22.58
N LEU A 74 -17.79 -25.79 21.79
CA LEU A 74 -19.21 -25.65 22.11
C LEU A 74 -20.06 -26.83 21.62
N ALA A 75 -19.48 -27.77 20.88
CA ALA A 75 -20.13 -28.97 20.32
C ALA A 75 -19.81 -30.23 21.15
#